data_AF-A0A7I8CAJ7-F1
#
_entry.id   AF-A0A7I8CAJ7-F1
#
_cell.length_a   1.000
_cell.length_b   1.000
_cell.length_c   1.000
_cell.angle_alpha   90.00
_cell.angle_beta   90.00
_cell.angle_gamma   90.00
#
_symmetry.space_group_name_H-M   'P 1'
#
loop_
_entity.id
_entity.type
_entity.pdbx_description
1 polymer ?
#
loop_
_entity_poly.entity_id
_entity_poly.type
_entity_poly.pdbx_seq_one_letter_code
_entity_poly.pdbx_strand_id
1 'polypeptide(L)'
;MVTITAFFLYFIAFTPPNCAPPLVKSGLNNYIFLGLVTLYVACFYTIIRTEAEKAISALATLIVLNDLILLLQTVVLIVSKTYIDLVEPVTGEMSRYHNYENLNPVFAFRPTGLFVEPSTFSAVVAVMTIGYVLLSRAQNREPHFLPVILSIIAMLITQSTAATIQCAILLVAFTANRMKSTRVVIAVLFVVALATVPSFLEAYLNSFTTKMNESSELRLALVDYIYYGRSGWDWLLGYGPFALEDSLYRLTRTDGAFQVASLNDAGLMQYFVVRFGMIGFLIPLLFFIRIRKDLSHLLFLAVLMSVKLSYADPILYVGLLPLLLHSPRRIDSKTRKPASQPVNSLDGIQLRHRPYPPQQS
;
A
#
# COMPACT_ATOMS: atom_id res chain seq x y z
N MET A 1 -20.47 0.32 -9.42
CA MET A 1 -21.86 0.34 -8.88
C MET A 1 -22.71 -0.77 -9.48
N VAL A 2 -23.03 -0.75 -10.78
CA VAL A 2 -23.89 -1.77 -11.41
C VAL A 2 -23.50 -3.21 -11.04
N THR A 3 -22.21 -3.56 -11.14
CA THR A 3 -21.72 -4.90 -10.78
C THR A 3 -21.93 -5.24 -9.30
N ILE A 4 -21.67 -4.30 -8.38
CA ILE A 4 -21.85 -4.51 -6.92
C ILE A 4 -23.34 -4.68 -6.60
N THR A 5 -24.21 -3.85 -7.21
CA THR A 5 -25.66 -3.96 -7.07
C THR A 5 -26.18 -5.29 -7.62
N ALA A 6 -25.67 -5.76 -8.76
CA ALA A 6 -26.02 -7.06 -9.31
C ALA A 6 -25.64 -8.21 -8.34
N PHE A 7 -24.43 -8.18 -7.76
CA PHE A 7 -24.03 -9.14 -6.74
C PHE A 7 -24.91 -9.07 -5.49
N PHE A 8 -25.35 -7.87 -5.08
CA PHE A 8 -26.19 -7.71 -3.90
C PHE A 8 -27.61 -8.24 -4.13
N LEU A 9 -28.20 -7.94 -5.29
CA LEU A 9 -29.50 -8.48 -5.69
C LEU A 9 -29.44 -10.00 -5.81
N TYR A 10 -28.36 -10.54 -6.38
CA TYR A 10 -28.12 -11.98 -6.42
C TYR A 10 -28.02 -12.56 -5.00
N PHE A 11 -27.28 -11.92 -4.09
CA PHE A 11 -27.15 -12.36 -2.70
C PHE A 11 -28.49 -12.38 -1.93
N ILE A 12 -29.37 -11.38 -2.18
CA ILE A 12 -30.72 -11.36 -1.59
C ILE A 12 -31.60 -12.46 -2.18
N ALA A 13 -31.56 -12.66 -3.50
CA ALA A 13 -32.38 -13.66 -4.18
C ALA A 13 -31.92 -15.11 -3.91
N PHE A 14 -30.61 -15.31 -3.75
CA PHE A 14 -29.94 -16.59 -3.64
C PHE A 14 -28.83 -16.51 -2.58
N THR A 15 -29.21 -16.37 -1.32
CA THR A 15 -28.25 -16.41 -0.21
C THR A 15 -27.56 -17.78 -0.19
N PRO A 16 -26.22 -17.85 -0.26
CA PRO A 16 -25.53 -19.14 -0.30
C PRO A 16 -25.84 -19.99 0.95
N PRO A 17 -25.96 -21.32 0.82
CA PRO A 17 -26.14 -22.20 1.97
C PRO A 17 -24.92 -22.11 2.91
N ASN A 18 -25.12 -22.35 4.21
CA ASN A 18 -24.04 -22.36 5.23
C ASN A 18 -23.33 -21.01 5.46
N CYS A 19 -23.95 -19.87 5.11
CA CYS A 19 -23.42 -18.56 5.47
C CYS A 19 -23.49 -18.31 6.99
N ALA A 20 -22.51 -17.60 7.52
CA ALA A 20 -22.53 -17.13 8.90
C ALA A 20 -23.71 -16.17 9.14
N PRO A 21 -24.67 -16.49 10.03
CA PRO A 21 -25.88 -15.69 10.22
C PRO A 21 -25.64 -14.21 10.57
N PRO A 22 -24.61 -13.85 11.38
CA PRO A 22 -24.31 -12.44 11.65
C PRO A 22 -23.92 -11.66 10.38
N LEU A 23 -23.15 -12.27 9.48
CA LEU A 23 -22.70 -11.61 8.26
C LEU A 23 -23.83 -11.44 7.24
N VAL A 24 -24.77 -12.38 7.19
CA VAL A 24 -25.98 -12.25 6.38
C VAL A 24 -26.81 -11.05 6.84
N LYS A 25 -26.99 -10.88 8.16
CA LYS A 25 -27.69 -9.72 8.74
C LYS A 25 -26.99 -8.40 8.42
N SER A 26 -25.66 -8.39 8.30
CA SER A 26 -24.87 -7.23 7.92
C SER A 26 -24.79 -6.99 6.40
N GLY A 27 -25.40 -7.83 5.56
CA GLY A 27 -25.28 -7.76 4.11
C GLY A 27 -25.65 -6.39 3.51
N LEU A 28 -26.73 -5.77 3.99
CA LEU A 28 -27.13 -4.42 3.56
C LEU A 28 -26.10 -3.36 3.96
N ASN A 29 -25.55 -3.42 5.18
CA ASN A 29 -24.52 -2.50 5.63
C ASN A 29 -23.25 -2.64 4.79
N ASN A 30 -22.86 -3.87 4.47
CA ASN A 30 -21.73 -4.16 3.59
C ASN A 30 -21.98 -3.61 2.17
N TYR A 31 -23.20 -3.71 1.64
CA TYR A 31 -23.57 -3.11 0.37
C TYR A 31 -23.47 -1.58 0.37
N ILE A 32 -24.04 -0.92 1.38
CA ILE A 32 -23.94 0.53 1.54
C ILE A 32 -22.47 0.95 1.63
N PHE A 33 -21.67 0.24 2.42
CA PHE A 33 -20.25 0.52 2.59
C PHE A 33 -19.47 0.37 1.27
N LEU A 34 -19.69 -0.70 0.50
CA LEU A 34 -19.07 -0.84 -0.83
C LEU A 34 -19.55 0.23 -1.81
N GLY A 35 -20.78 0.72 -1.65
CA GLY A 35 -21.27 1.91 -2.35
C GLY A 35 -20.43 3.15 -2.01
N LEU A 36 -20.23 3.43 -0.72
CA LEU A 36 -19.40 4.54 -0.26
C LEU A 36 -17.95 4.42 -0.74
N VAL A 37 -17.36 3.22 -0.73
CA VAL A 37 -16.03 2.95 -1.25
C VAL A 37 -15.96 3.25 -2.75
N THR A 38 -16.97 2.82 -3.51
CA THR A 38 -17.02 3.08 -4.95
C THR A 38 -17.16 4.58 -5.25
N LEU A 39 -17.96 5.30 -4.46
CA LEU A 39 -18.06 6.76 -4.55
C LEU A 39 -16.72 7.43 -4.22
N TYR A 40 -16.05 6.99 -3.16
CA TYR A 40 -14.71 7.45 -2.80
C TYR A 40 -13.72 7.24 -3.94
N VAL A 41 -13.69 6.06 -4.55
CA VAL A 41 -12.83 5.73 -5.70
C VAL A 41 -13.12 6.65 -6.88
N ALA A 42 -14.39 6.93 -7.18
CA ALA A 42 -14.78 7.84 -8.27
C ALA A 42 -14.35 9.30 -7.99
N CYS A 43 -14.55 9.79 -6.77
CA CYS A 43 -14.11 11.11 -6.34
C CYS A 43 -12.58 11.21 -6.40
N PHE A 44 -11.86 10.24 -5.84
CA PHE A 44 -10.40 10.24 -5.83
C PHE A 44 -9.80 10.11 -7.24
N TYR A 45 -10.41 9.29 -8.12
CA TYR A 45 -10.06 9.24 -9.54
C TYR A 45 -10.20 10.62 -10.21
N THR A 46 -11.29 11.32 -9.91
CA THR A 46 -11.52 12.68 -10.44
C THR A 46 -10.45 13.64 -9.94
N ILE A 47 -10.14 13.63 -8.63
CA ILE A 47 -9.09 14.45 -8.03
C ILE A 47 -7.72 14.17 -8.66
N ILE A 48 -7.36 12.91 -8.90
CA ILE A 48 -6.09 12.56 -9.59
C ILE A 48 -6.05 13.17 -11.00
N ARG A 49 -7.19 13.24 -11.71
CA ARG A 49 -7.25 13.75 -13.08
C ARG A 49 -7.25 15.27 -13.15
N THR A 50 -7.92 15.95 -12.23
CA THR A 50 -8.13 17.40 -12.28
C THR A 50 -7.15 18.16 -11.39
N GLU A 51 -6.80 17.61 -10.24
CA GLU A 51 -6.06 18.29 -9.17
C GLU A 51 -4.90 17.43 -8.62
N ALA A 52 -4.20 16.71 -9.50
CA ALA A 52 -3.12 15.80 -9.14
C ALA A 52 -2.07 16.40 -8.18
N GLU A 53 -1.73 17.67 -8.37
CA GLU A 53 -0.76 18.36 -7.52
C GLU A 53 -1.23 18.49 -6.07
N LYS A 54 -2.51 18.81 -5.86
CA LYS A 54 -3.11 18.86 -4.52
C LYS A 54 -3.16 17.46 -3.91
N ALA A 55 -3.49 16.44 -4.69
CA ALA A 55 -3.46 15.05 -4.23
C ALA A 55 -2.07 14.62 -3.76
N ILE A 56 -1.02 14.92 -4.54
CA ILE A 56 0.38 14.64 -4.19
C ILE A 56 0.76 15.35 -2.89
N SER A 57 0.42 16.64 -2.77
CA SER A 57 0.72 17.42 -1.56
C SER A 57 -0.01 16.85 -0.33
N ALA A 58 -1.30 16.55 -0.45
CA ALA A 58 -2.09 15.98 0.62
C ALA A 58 -1.54 14.61 1.07
N LEU A 59 -1.16 13.75 0.12
CA LEU A 59 -0.54 12.46 0.45
C LEU A 59 0.79 12.64 1.18
N ALA A 60 1.65 13.54 0.73
CA ALA A 60 2.92 13.82 1.41
C ALA A 60 2.68 14.28 2.87
N THR A 61 1.75 15.21 3.07
CA THR A 61 1.39 15.70 4.40
C THR A 61 0.81 14.60 5.29
N LEU A 62 -0.11 13.78 4.76
CA LEU A 62 -0.73 12.70 5.51
C LEU A 62 0.27 11.61 5.89
N ILE A 63 1.20 11.25 5.00
CA ILE A 63 2.28 10.30 5.30
C ILE A 63 3.11 10.84 6.47
N VAL A 64 3.62 12.06 6.35
CA VAL A 64 4.45 12.70 7.38
C VAL A 64 3.69 12.77 8.71
N LEU A 65 2.41 13.14 8.70
CA LEU A 65 1.60 13.22 9.92
C LEU A 65 1.45 11.85 10.59
N ASN A 66 1.10 10.80 9.84
CA ASN A 66 0.94 9.45 10.39
C ASN A 66 2.27 8.92 10.96
N ASP A 67 3.36 9.11 10.22
CA ASP A 67 4.69 8.66 10.64
C ASP A 67 5.18 9.41 11.89
N LEU A 68 4.93 10.73 11.97
CA LEU A 68 5.27 11.53 13.15
C LEU A 68 4.48 11.11 14.39
N ILE A 69 3.21 10.72 14.26
CA ILE A 69 2.41 10.21 15.38
C ILE A 69 2.99 8.89 15.89
N LEU A 70 3.35 7.96 14.99
CA LEU A 70 3.99 6.71 15.38
C LEU A 70 5.35 6.96 16.07
N LEU A 71 6.16 7.86 15.53
CA LEU A 71 7.44 8.24 16.12
C LEU A 71 7.26 8.87 17.50
N LEU A 72 6.29 9.75 17.68
CA LEU A 72 5.97 10.34 18.98
C LEU A 72 5.55 9.25 19.98
N GLN A 73 4.66 8.34 19.57
CA GLN A 73 4.25 7.20 20.40
C GLN A 73 5.47 6.35 20.81
N THR A 74 6.40 6.14 19.88
CA THR A 74 7.65 5.40 20.13
C THR A 74 8.57 6.13 21.11
N VAL A 75 8.74 7.45 20.96
CA VAL A 75 9.55 8.27 21.88
C VAL A 75 8.97 8.23 23.29
N VAL A 76 7.65 8.43 23.43
CA VAL A 76 6.98 8.31 24.73
C VAL A 76 7.24 6.94 25.32
N LEU A 77 7.02 5.87 24.55
CA LEU A 77 7.24 4.51 25.01
C LEU A 77 8.67 4.26 25.50
N ILE A 78 9.67 4.74 24.78
CA ILE A 78 11.08 4.55 25.15
C ILE A 78 11.42 5.32 26.44
N VAL A 79 10.95 6.56 26.56
CA VAL A 79 11.31 7.48 27.65
C VAL A 79 10.52 7.20 28.93
N SER A 80 9.20 7.05 28.82
CA SER A 80 8.31 6.88 29.98
C SER A 80 8.04 5.42 30.34
N LYS A 81 8.35 4.48 29.44
CA LYS A 81 7.96 3.05 29.54
C LYS A 81 6.45 2.83 29.58
N THR A 82 5.66 3.85 29.22
CA THR A 82 4.20 3.80 29.15
C THR A 82 3.74 3.83 27.71
N TYR A 83 2.81 2.94 27.37
CA TYR A 83 2.13 2.97 26.08
C TYR A 83 0.95 3.94 26.12
N ILE A 84 0.88 4.85 25.15
CA ILE A 84 -0.30 5.70 24.94
C ILE A 84 -1.16 5.04 23.87
N ASP A 85 -2.34 4.56 24.27
CA ASP A 85 -3.36 4.09 23.34
C ASP A 85 -4.16 5.27 22.80
N LEU A 86 -3.95 5.59 21.52
CA LEU A 86 -4.69 6.65 20.82
C LEU A 86 -6.00 6.12 20.20
N VAL A 87 -6.22 4.81 20.21
CA VAL A 87 -7.29 4.12 19.49
C VAL A 87 -8.44 3.77 20.43
N GLU A 88 -8.13 3.21 21.60
CA GLU A 88 -9.15 2.79 22.59
C GLU A 88 -10.09 3.95 22.99
N PRO A 89 -9.61 5.18 23.28
CA PRO A 89 -10.50 6.27 23.69
C PRO A 89 -11.50 6.71 22.61
N VAL A 90 -11.22 6.41 21.34
CA VAL A 90 -12.05 6.82 20.19
C VAL A 90 -12.94 5.67 19.72
N THR A 91 -12.42 4.44 19.73
CA THR A 91 -13.06 3.28 19.11
C THR A 91 -13.66 2.31 20.11
N GLY A 92 -13.23 2.36 21.38
CA GLY A 92 -13.54 1.35 22.39
C GLY A 92 -12.80 0.02 22.21
N GLU A 93 -11.93 -0.11 21.19
CA GLU A 93 -11.11 -1.29 20.95
C GLU A 93 -9.67 -1.01 21.40
N MET A 94 -9.13 -1.88 22.27
CA MET A 94 -7.74 -1.81 22.72
C MET A 94 -6.78 -2.09 21.56
N SER A 95 -5.74 -1.28 21.44
CA SER A 95 -4.64 -1.55 20.51
C SER A 95 -3.93 -2.86 20.87
N ARG A 96 -3.46 -3.61 19.86
CA ARG A 96 -2.64 -4.81 20.05
C ARG A 96 -1.16 -4.46 20.21
N TYR A 97 -0.89 -3.58 21.17
CA TYR A 97 0.42 -3.00 21.39
C TYR A 97 1.36 -3.92 22.16
N HIS A 98 0.85 -4.89 22.91
CA HIS A 98 1.70 -5.86 23.61
C HIS A 98 2.50 -6.72 22.62
N ASN A 99 3.78 -6.91 22.94
CA ASN A 99 4.63 -7.91 22.33
C ASN A 99 4.52 -9.17 23.20
N TYR A 100 3.50 -10.01 22.94
CA TYR A 100 3.08 -11.14 23.79
C TYR A 100 4.18 -12.18 24.06
N GLU A 101 5.30 -12.09 23.38
CA GLU A 101 6.34 -13.10 23.38
C GLU A 101 7.43 -12.90 24.45
N ASN A 102 7.42 -11.84 25.28
CA ASN A 102 8.49 -11.55 26.27
C ASN A 102 9.94 -11.58 25.72
N LEU A 103 10.10 -11.66 24.38
CA LEU A 103 11.35 -11.96 23.69
C LEU A 103 12.24 -10.72 23.48
N ASN A 104 11.77 -9.53 23.86
CA ASN A 104 12.55 -8.30 23.76
C ASN A 104 12.54 -7.52 25.09
N PRO A 105 13.62 -7.55 25.89
CA PRO A 105 13.71 -6.78 27.13
C PRO A 105 13.78 -5.26 26.92
N VAL A 106 13.95 -4.79 25.67
CA VAL A 106 14.00 -3.37 25.31
C VAL A 106 12.62 -2.85 24.86
N PHE A 107 11.75 -3.72 24.30
CA PHE A 107 10.43 -3.35 23.78
C PHE A 107 9.35 -4.39 24.11
N ALA A 108 8.81 -4.32 25.32
CA ALA A 108 7.61 -5.07 25.71
C ALA A 108 6.35 -4.66 24.92
N PHE A 109 6.42 -3.52 24.22
CA PHE A 109 5.33 -2.93 23.48
C PHE A 109 5.76 -2.50 22.07
N ARG A 110 4.81 -2.51 21.15
CA ARG A 110 4.96 -2.11 19.75
C ARG A 110 4.06 -0.90 19.49
N PRO A 111 4.59 0.18 18.91
CA PRO A 111 3.76 1.31 18.53
C PRO A 111 2.82 0.89 17.38
N THR A 112 1.57 1.30 17.48
CA THR A 112 0.51 1.01 16.49
C THR A 112 0.05 2.28 15.75
N GLY A 113 0.52 3.45 16.19
CA GLY A 113 0.12 4.75 15.65
C GLY A 113 -1.34 5.03 16.00
N LEU A 114 -2.15 5.26 14.96
CA LEU A 114 -3.60 5.46 15.06
C LEU A 114 -4.40 4.19 14.71
N PHE A 115 -3.78 3.02 14.79
CA PHE A 115 -4.41 1.76 14.39
C PHE A 115 -4.41 0.74 15.52
N VAL A 116 -5.37 -0.19 15.49
CA VAL A 116 -5.43 -1.31 16.44
C VAL A 116 -4.20 -2.21 16.28
N GLU A 117 -3.76 -2.48 15.04
CA GLU A 117 -2.64 -3.39 14.77
C GLU A 117 -1.43 -2.67 14.15
N PRO A 118 -0.19 -2.98 14.58
CA PRO A 118 1.02 -2.45 13.96
C PRO A 118 1.15 -2.77 12.46
N SER A 119 0.69 -3.97 12.03
CA SER A 119 0.70 -4.35 10.60
C SER A 119 -0.27 -3.52 9.76
N THR A 120 -1.38 -3.06 10.33
CA THR A 120 -2.38 -2.25 9.62
C THR A 120 -1.85 -0.85 9.36
N PHE A 121 -1.17 -0.24 10.36
CA PHE A 121 -0.44 1.02 10.15
C PHE A 121 0.54 0.90 8.98
N SER A 122 1.37 -0.15 9.00
CA SER A 122 2.38 -0.36 7.96
C SER A 122 1.78 -0.54 6.57
N ALA A 123 0.66 -1.29 6.47
CA ALA A 123 -0.06 -1.46 5.23
C ALA A 123 -0.60 -0.13 4.68
N VAL A 124 -1.20 0.71 5.54
CA VAL A 124 -1.74 2.02 5.15
C VAL A 124 -0.64 2.93 4.63
N VAL A 125 0.44 3.10 5.39
CA VAL A 125 1.53 3.99 4.99
C VAL A 125 2.23 3.47 3.73
N ALA A 126 2.45 2.16 3.60
CA ALA A 126 3.01 1.56 2.38
C ALA A 126 2.17 1.91 1.13
N VAL A 127 0.85 1.74 1.21
CA VAL A 127 -0.08 2.04 0.10
C VAL A 127 -0.07 3.53 -0.24
N MET A 128 -0.07 4.39 0.77
CA MET A 128 0.02 5.85 0.58
C MET A 128 1.33 6.25 -0.09
N THR A 129 2.46 5.67 0.34
CA THR A 129 3.78 5.96 -0.21
C THR A 129 3.91 5.47 -1.65
N ILE A 130 3.35 4.30 -2.00
CA ILE A 130 3.23 3.85 -3.39
C ILE A 130 2.45 4.87 -4.21
N GLY A 131 1.26 5.28 -3.74
CA GLY A 131 0.42 6.27 -4.42
C GLY A 131 1.15 7.61 -4.63
N TYR A 132 1.80 8.12 -3.58
CA TYR A 132 2.59 9.35 -3.61
C TYR A 132 3.72 9.30 -4.65
N VAL A 133 4.51 8.23 -4.66
CA VAL A 133 5.63 8.05 -5.58
C VAL A 133 5.14 7.97 -7.03
N LEU A 134 4.11 7.16 -7.29
CA LEU A 134 3.56 6.98 -8.64
C LEU A 134 2.93 8.26 -9.18
N LEU A 135 2.13 8.97 -8.37
CA LEU A 135 1.53 10.24 -8.77
C LEU A 135 2.58 11.32 -9.01
N SER A 136 3.60 11.43 -8.16
CA SER A 136 4.70 12.38 -8.35
C SER A 136 5.40 12.16 -9.69
N ARG A 137 5.72 10.90 -10.01
CA ARG A 137 6.36 10.53 -11.27
C ARG A 137 5.45 10.73 -12.48
N ALA A 138 4.15 10.46 -12.35
CA ALA A 138 3.17 10.73 -13.39
C ALA A 138 3.13 12.22 -13.79
N GLN A 139 3.43 13.12 -12.85
CA GLN A 139 3.56 14.57 -13.08
C GLN A 139 4.99 15.00 -13.48
N ASN A 140 5.86 14.06 -13.85
CA ASN A 140 7.28 14.28 -14.14
C ASN A 140 8.05 14.96 -12.98
N ARG A 141 7.61 14.77 -11.73
CA ARG A 141 8.29 15.28 -10.53
C ARG A 141 9.06 14.16 -9.85
N GLU A 142 10.19 14.51 -9.25
CA GLU A 142 10.88 13.61 -8.32
C GLU A 142 10.13 13.64 -6.97
N PRO A 143 9.73 12.49 -6.40
CA PRO A 143 9.14 12.47 -5.07
C PRO A 143 10.15 13.02 -4.04
N HIS A 144 9.63 13.79 -3.08
CA HIS A 144 10.45 14.26 -1.97
C HIS A 144 10.92 13.07 -1.13
N PHE A 145 12.16 13.16 -0.65
CA PHE A 145 12.78 12.07 0.08
C PHE A 145 12.15 11.85 1.46
N LEU A 146 11.78 12.95 2.13
CA LEU A 146 11.33 12.94 3.53
C LEU A 146 10.10 12.04 3.77
N PRO A 147 8.98 12.13 3.02
CA PRO A 147 7.84 11.24 3.25
C PRO A 147 8.21 9.76 3.06
N VAL A 148 9.00 9.45 2.03
CA VAL A 148 9.38 8.07 1.70
C VAL A 148 10.25 7.45 2.80
N ILE A 149 11.26 8.17 3.29
CA ILE A 149 12.15 7.65 4.33
C ILE A 149 11.46 7.54 5.68
N LEU A 150 10.60 8.50 6.03
CA LEU A 150 9.81 8.43 7.25
C LEU A 150 8.91 7.19 7.25
N SER A 151 8.27 6.88 6.12
CA SER A 151 7.44 5.68 6.01
C SER A 151 8.24 4.40 6.21
N ILE A 152 9.42 4.30 5.60
CA ILE A 152 10.32 3.15 5.75
C ILE A 152 10.69 2.95 7.22
N ILE A 153 11.07 4.03 7.90
CA ILE A 153 11.45 4.00 9.32
C ILE A 153 10.24 3.60 10.16
N ALA A 154 9.08 4.24 9.94
CA ALA A 154 7.86 3.99 10.68
C ALA A 154 7.40 2.53 10.53
N MET A 155 7.41 1.98 9.31
CA MET A 155 7.11 0.57 9.05
C MET A 155 8.03 -0.38 9.84
N LEU A 156 9.34 -0.13 9.87
CA LEU A 156 10.28 -0.98 10.60
C LEU A 156 10.09 -0.89 12.13
N ILE A 157 9.76 0.29 12.63
CA ILE A 157 9.49 0.55 14.05
C ILE A 157 8.28 -0.25 14.56
N THR A 158 7.32 -0.58 13.69
CA THR A 158 6.16 -1.42 14.08
C THR A 158 6.54 -2.85 14.49
N GLN A 159 7.76 -3.31 14.16
CA GLN A 159 8.24 -4.67 14.43
C GLN A 159 7.28 -5.77 13.91
N SER A 160 6.61 -5.50 12.79
CA SER A 160 5.77 -6.48 12.09
C SER A 160 6.56 -7.22 11.02
N THR A 161 6.54 -8.56 11.05
CA THR A 161 7.19 -9.42 10.03
C THR A 161 6.75 -9.04 8.61
N ALA A 162 5.45 -8.78 8.41
CA ALA A 162 4.92 -8.36 7.11
C ALA A 162 5.46 -6.98 6.70
N ALA A 163 5.55 -6.03 7.63
CA ALA A 163 6.09 -4.70 7.36
C ALA A 163 7.57 -4.75 6.98
N THR A 164 8.37 -5.60 7.62
CA THR A 164 9.80 -5.79 7.29
C THR A 164 9.97 -6.29 5.85
N ILE A 165 9.21 -7.32 5.47
CA ILE A 165 9.25 -7.88 4.10
C ILE A 165 8.79 -6.83 3.08
N GLN A 166 7.67 -6.16 3.35
CA GLN A 166 7.14 -5.11 2.46
C GLN A 166 8.11 -3.93 2.32
N CYS A 167 8.77 -3.53 3.41
CA CYS A 167 9.77 -2.48 3.40
C CYS A 167 10.97 -2.84 2.51
N ALA A 168 11.48 -4.07 2.61
CA ALA A 168 12.55 -4.55 1.74
C ALA A 168 12.15 -4.49 0.26
N ILE A 169 10.94 -4.97 -0.08
CA ILE A 169 10.42 -4.92 -1.46
C ILE A 169 10.26 -3.47 -1.92
N LEU A 170 9.75 -2.57 -1.08
CA LEU A 170 9.58 -1.14 -1.38
C LEU A 170 10.92 -0.45 -1.64
N LEU A 171 11.94 -0.73 -0.84
CA LEU A 171 13.29 -0.20 -1.05
C LEU A 171 13.82 -0.60 -2.43
N VAL A 172 13.70 -1.87 -2.81
CA VAL A 172 14.08 -2.35 -4.15
C VAL A 172 13.23 -1.66 -5.22
N ALA A 173 11.92 -1.54 -5.04
CA ALA A 173 11.04 -0.87 -5.98
C ALA A 173 11.44 0.60 -6.20
N PHE A 174 11.82 1.32 -5.14
CA PHE A 174 12.27 2.71 -5.21
C PHE A 174 13.64 2.87 -5.90
N THR A 175 14.57 1.92 -5.70
CA THR A 175 15.82 1.90 -6.48
C THR A 175 15.55 1.68 -7.97
N ALA A 176 14.71 0.70 -8.29
CA ALA A 176 14.34 0.37 -9.67
C ALA A 176 13.61 1.53 -10.36
N ASN A 177 12.83 2.31 -9.60
CA ASN A 177 12.15 3.52 -10.07
C ASN A 177 13.05 4.77 -10.13
N ARG A 178 14.37 4.59 -10.20
CA ARG A 178 15.39 5.64 -10.41
C ARG A 178 15.26 6.83 -9.45
N MET A 179 14.87 6.62 -8.19
CA MET A 179 15.18 7.62 -7.16
C MET A 179 16.70 7.77 -7.09
N LYS A 180 17.23 8.98 -6.89
CA LYS A 180 18.68 9.20 -6.87
C LYS A 180 19.34 8.20 -5.92
N SER A 181 20.28 7.40 -6.45
CA SER A 181 20.91 6.27 -5.75
C SER A 181 21.41 6.65 -4.36
N THR A 182 21.97 7.85 -4.18
CA THR A 182 22.44 8.39 -2.90
C THR A 182 21.37 8.40 -1.81
N ARG A 183 20.10 8.67 -2.14
CA ARG A 183 19.00 8.72 -1.18
C ARG A 183 18.60 7.33 -0.69
N VAL A 184 18.61 6.34 -1.59
CA VAL A 184 18.34 4.96 -1.22
C VAL A 184 19.52 4.36 -0.46
N VAL A 185 20.75 4.72 -0.84
CA VAL A 185 21.95 4.38 -0.08
C VAL A 185 21.88 4.98 1.32
N ILE A 186 21.45 6.22 1.50
CA ILE A 186 21.23 6.82 2.83
C ILE A 186 20.15 6.07 3.61
N ALA A 187 19.04 5.68 2.97
CA ALA A 187 17.98 4.90 3.60
C ALA A 187 18.50 3.53 4.08
N VAL A 188 19.23 2.82 3.22
CA VAL A 188 19.86 1.54 3.55
C VAL A 188 20.92 1.71 4.63
N LEU A 189 21.78 2.73 4.54
CA LEU A 189 22.78 3.05 5.56
C LEU A 189 22.14 3.39 6.90
N PHE A 190 20.96 4.01 6.92
CA PHE A 190 20.23 4.31 8.15
C PHE A 190 19.61 3.05 8.76
N VAL A 191 19.03 2.17 7.95
CA VAL A 191 18.57 0.84 8.39
C VAL A 191 19.73 0.00 8.91
N VAL A 192 20.88 0.03 8.22
CA VAL A 192 22.12 -0.63 8.65
C VAL A 192 22.66 0.00 9.93
N ALA A 193 22.63 1.32 10.08
CA ALA A 193 23.05 2.00 11.31
C ALA A 193 22.18 1.61 12.52
N LEU A 194 20.86 1.53 12.34
CA LEU A 194 19.94 0.96 13.34
C LEU A 194 20.29 -0.51 13.67
N ALA A 195 20.72 -1.28 12.67
CA ALA A 195 21.19 -2.65 12.84
C ALA A 195 22.61 -2.79 13.43
N THR A 196 23.43 -1.73 13.46
CA THR A 196 24.80 -1.80 14.02
C THR A 196 24.85 -1.82 15.54
N VAL A 197 23.73 -1.61 16.24
CA VAL A 197 23.63 -1.86 17.68
C VAL A 197 23.44 -3.37 17.88
N PRO A 198 24.47 -4.13 18.30
CA PRO A 198 24.45 -5.60 18.20
C PRO A 198 23.30 -6.23 18.99
N SER A 199 23.03 -5.70 20.19
CA SER A 199 21.92 -6.15 21.05
C SER A 199 20.53 -5.85 20.46
N PHE A 200 20.40 -4.78 19.68
CA PHE A 200 19.14 -4.42 19.04
C PHE A 200 18.87 -5.30 17.82
N LEU A 201 19.89 -5.52 16.98
CA LEU A 201 19.74 -6.36 15.78
C LEU A 201 19.46 -7.81 16.15
N GLU A 202 20.19 -8.37 17.12
CA GLU A 202 19.95 -9.74 17.59
C GLU A 202 18.52 -9.88 18.14
N ALA A 203 18.08 -8.94 18.99
CA ALA A 203 16.71 -8.94 19.52
C ALA A 203 15.64 -8.78 18.43
N TYR A 204 15.92 -7.94 17.41
CA TYR A 204 15.01 -7.74 16.28
C TYR A 204 14.90 -9.00 15.40
N LEU A 205 16.04 -9.61 15.05
CA LEU A 205 16.08 -10.81 14.22
C LEU A 205 15.44 -12.00 14.94
N ASN A 206 15.71 -12.18 16.24
CA ASN A 206 15.09 -13.23 17.04
C ASN A 206 13.56 -13.06 17.10
N SER A 207 13.08 -11.85 17.41
CA SER A 207 11.65 -11.50 17.38
C SER A 207 11.02 -11.73 16.00
N PHE A 208 11.75 -11.41 14.92
CA PHE A 208 11.29 -11.65 13.56
C PHE A 208 11.18 -13.15 13.24
N THR A 209 12.18 -13.96 13.59
CA THR A 209 12.20 -15.40 13.32
C THR A 209 11.14 -16.15 14.11
N THR A 210 10.96 -15.83 15.40
CA THR A 210 9.94 -16.49 16.23
C THR A 210 8.54 -16.18 15.71
N LYS A 211 8.23 -14.91 15.47
CA LYS A 211 6.96 -14.51 14.86
C LYS A 211 6.75 -15.12 13.49
N MET A 212 7.80 -15.23 12.68
CA MET A 212 7.69 -15.87 11.38
C MET A 212 7.28 -17.33 11.53
N ASN A 213 7.81 -18.06 12.51
CA ASN A 213 7.41 -19.44 12.79
C ASN A 213 5.97 -19.51 13.32
N GLU A 214 5.65 -18.80 14.40
CA GLU A 214 4.33 -18.87 15.07
C GLU A 214 3.19 -18.35 14.18
N SER A 215 3.40 -17.20 13.53
CA SER A 215 2.34 -16.58 12.71
C SER A 215 2.17 -17.25 11.35
N SER A 216 3.12 -18.08 10.92
CA SER A 216 2.97 -18.84 9.67
C SER A 216 1.99 -20.00 9.83
N GLU A 217 1.92 -20.64 11.00
CA GLU A 217 0.99 -21.75 11.24
C GLU A 217 -0.47 -21.33 11.05
N LEU A 218 -0.90 -20.23 11.66
CA LEU A 218 -2.27 -19.73 11.52
C LEU A 218 -2.61 -19.26 10.10
N ARG A 219 -1.63 -18.71 9.36
CA ARG A 219 -1.82 -18.31 7.95
C ARG A 219 -1.87 -19.52 7.04
N LEU A 220 -1.02 -20.51 7.27
CA LEU A 220 -1.01 -21.77 6.54
C LEU A 220 -2.31 -22.53 6.78
N ALA A 221 -2.83 -22.55 8.00
CA ALA A 221 -4.14 -23.15 8.29
C ALA A 221 -5.30 -22.46 7.53
N LEU A 222 -5.27 -21.13 7.39
CA LEU A 222 -6.23 -20.40 6.56
C LEU A 222 -6.08 -20.78 5.07
N VAL A 223 -4.85 -20.84 4.56
CA VAL A 223 -4.54 -21.28 3.20
C VAL A 223 -5.04 -22.71 2.98
N ASP A 224 -4.71 -23.64 3.87
CA ASP A 224 -5.11 -25.04 3.79
C ASP A 224 -6.63 -25.19 3.79
N TYR A 225 -7.34 -24.43 4.63
CA TYR A 225 -8.79 -24.39 4.61
C TYR A 225 -9.33 -23.93 3.24
N ILE A 226 -8.76 -22.87 2.66
CA ILE A 226 -9.21 -22.33 1.36
C ILE A 226 -9.00 -23.35 0.23
N TYR A 227 -7.83 -23.98 0.17
CA TYR A 227 -7.45 -24.83 -0.97
C TYR A 227 -7.90 -26.29 -0.83
N TYR A 228 -7.97 -26.81 0.40
CA TYR A 228 -8.27 -28.22 0.67
C TYR A 228 -9.54 -28.43 1.49
N GLY A 229 -9.97 -27.44 2.28
CA GLY A 229 -11.19 -27.52 3.11
C GLY A 229 -12.48 -27.24 2.36
N ARG A 230 -12.45 -26.40 1.32
CA ARG A 230 -13.61 -26.11 0.46
C ARG A 230 -13.75 -27.16 -0.65
N SER A 231 -14.98 -27.43 -1.06
CA SER A 231 -15.28 -28.33 -2.18
C SER A 231 -16.39 -27.78 -3.08
N GLY A 232 -16.52 -28.34 -4.29
CA GLY A 232 -17.59 -27.99 -5.23
C GLY A 232 -17.60 -26.52 -5.66
N TRP A 233 -18.80 -25.91 -5.71
CA TRP A 233 -18.99 -24.53 -6.14
C TRP A 233 -18.46 -23.50 -5.13
N ASP A 234 -18.45 -23.82 -3.84
CA ASP A 234 -17.94 -22.94 -2.79
C ASP A 234 -16.41 -22.75 -2.93
N TRP A 235 -15.70 -23.79 -3.38
CA TRP A 235 -14.28 -23.70 -3.71
C TRP A 235 -14.03 -22.83 -4.94
N LEU A 236 -14.84 -23.00 -5.99
CA LEU A 236 -14.62 -22.28 -7.25
C LEU A 236 -15.05 -20.80 -7.19
N LEU A 237 -16.23 -20.51 -6.66
CA LEU A 237 -16.89 -19.19 -6.70
C LEU A 237 -16.88 -18.45 -5.35
N GLY A 238 -16.67 -19.16 -4.24
CA GLY A 238 -16.76 -18.58 -2.91
C GLY A 238 -18.16 -18.07 -2.56
N TYR A 239 -18.20 -17.25 -1.50
CA TYR A 239 -19.44 -16.72 -0.92
C TYR A 239 -19.76 -15.27 -1.36
N GLY A 240 -18.90 -14.70 -2.20
CA GLY A 240 -19.03 -13.36 -2.73
C GLY A 240 -18.72 -12.26 -1.69
N PRO A 241 -19.07 -11.00 -2.02
CA PRO A 241 -18.60 -9.85 -1.25
C PRO A 241 -19.45 -9.55 0.00
N PHE A 242 -20.60 -10.19 0.16
CA PHE A 242 -21.58 -9.91 1.22
C PHE A 242 -21.70 -11.01 2.27
N ALA A 243 -21.05 -12.16 2.04
CA ALA A 243 -21.15 -13.32 2.93
C ALA A 243 -19.80 -14.00 3.16
N LEU A 244 -19.80 -14.91 4.11
CA LEU A 244 -18.72 -15.84 4.42
C LEU A 244 -19.36 -17.12 4.95
N GLU A 245 -18.74 -18.26 4.71
CA GLU A 245 -19.13 -19.53 5.31
C GLU A 245 -19.06 -19.50 6.85
N ASP A 246 -20.01 -20.17 7.49
CA ASP A 246 -20.12 -20.25 8.96
C ASP A 246 -18.94 -21.00 9.59
N SER A 247 -18.42 -22.02 8.91
CA SER A 247 -17.25 -22.79 9.35
C SER A 247 -16.01 -21.90 9.48
N LEU A 248 -15.65 -21.16 8.43
CA LEU A 248 -14.52 -20.24 8.45
C LEU A 248 -14.77 -19.08 9.43
N TYR A 249 -16.00 -18.56 9.48
CA TYR A 249 -16.36 -17.53 10.45
C TYR A 249 -16.10 -17.98 11.89
N ARG A 250 -16.47 -19.22 12.25
CA ARG A 250 -16.20 -19.79 13.58
C ARG A 250 -14.72 -20.04 13.81
N LEU A 251 -13.98 -20.54 12.82
CA LEU A 251 -12.53 -20.77 12.93
C LEU A 251 -11.75 -19.46 13.14
N THR A 252 -12.26 -18.33 12.64
CA THR A 252 -11.68 -17.00 12.85
C THR A 252 -12.06 -16.37 14.20
N ARG A 253 -12.99 -16.97 14.96
CA ARG A 253 -13.39 -16.50 16.30
C ARG A 253 -12.72 -17.35 17.38
N THR A 254 -12.43 -16.73 18.50
CA THR A 254 -11.66 -17.27 19.63
C THR A 254 -12.29 -18.48 20.34
N ASP A 255 -13.46 -18.94 19.90
CA ASP A 255 -14.29 -19.94 20.59
C ASP A 255 -14.07 -21.38 20.06
N GLY A 256 -13.18 -21.59 19.08
CA GLY A 256 -12.90 -22.89 18.45
C GLY A 256 -11.58 -23.55 18.89
N ALA A 257 -11.54 -24.89 18.87
CA ALA A 257 -10.35 -25.70 19.17
C ALA A 257 -9.25 -25.64 18.09
N PHE A 258 -9.60 -25.20 16.88
CA PHE A 258 -8.66 -24.88 15.79
C PHE A 258 -8.89 -23.43 15.39
N GLN A 259 -7.85 -22.59 15.49
CA GLN A 259 -7.91 -21.18 15.13
C GLN A 259 -7.21 -20.97 13.78
N VAL A 260 -7.81 -20.12 12.94
CA VAL A 260 -7.15 -19.64 11.71
C VAL A 260 -6.94 -18.13 11.80
N ALA A 261 -5.96 -17.63 11.04
CA ALA A 261 -5.68 -16.20 10.99
C ALA A 261 -6.90 -15.38 10.51
N SER A 262 -6.94 -14.09 10.81
CA SER A 262 -7.96 -13.19 10.25
C SER A 262 -7.91 -13.25 8.72
N LEU A 263 -9.05 -13.08 8.05
CA LEU A 263 -9.14 -13.19 6.58
C LEU A 263 -8.15 -12.24 5.87
N ASN A 264 -7.86 -11.08 6.48
CA ASN A 264 -6.94 -10.08 5.95
C ASN A 264 -5.46 -10.45 6.20
N ASP A 265 -5.16 -11.37 7.11
CA ASP A 265 -3.79 -11.70 7.53
C ASP A 265 -2.98 -12.43 6.46
N ALA A 266 -3.64 -13.09 5.51
CA ALA A 266 -3.01 -13.79 4.39
C ALA A 266 -2.71 -12.85 3.19
N GLY A 267 -3.01 -11.56 3.31
CA GLY A 267 -2.82 -10.55 2.28
C GLY A 267 -3.97 -10.45 1.29
N LEU A 268 -4.04 -9.31 0.60
CA LEU A 268 -5.12 -8.98 -0.33
C LEU A 268 -5.35 -10.04 -1.43
N MET A 269 -4.29 -10.68 -1.94
CA MET A 269 -4.44 -11.75 -2.93
C MET A 269 -5.26 -12.91 -2.39
N GLN A 270 -4.91 -13.42 -1.20
CA GLN A 270 -5.63 -14.52 -0.57
C GLN A 270 -7.02 -14.07 -0.12
N TYR A 271 -7.18 -12.81 0.28
CA TYR A 271 -8.48 -12.23 0.59
C TYR A 271 -9.48 -12.32 -0.59
N PHE A 272 -9.02 -12.10 -1.82
CA PHE A 272 -9.86 -12.31 -3.00
C PHE A 272 -10.29 -13.77 -3.15
N VAL A 273 -9.39 -14.73 -2.87
CA VAL A 273 -9.71 -16.16 -2.94
C VAL A 273 -10.66 -16.59 -1.83
N VAL A 274 -10.49 -16.06 -0.62
CA VAL A 274 -11.43 -16.25 0.49
C VAL A 274 -12.84 -15.83 0.07
N ARG A 275 -12.99 -14.66 -0.55
CA ARG A 275 -14.32 -14.12 -0.88
C ARG A 275 -14.92 -14.72 -2.15
N PHE A 276 -14.13 -14.85 -3.21
CA PHE A 276 -14.59 -15.21 -4.55
C PHE A 276 -14.13 -16.59 -5.00
N GLY A 277 -13.63 -17.43 -4.10
CA GLY A 277 -13.09 -18.74 -4.44
C GLY A 277 -11.89 -18.64 -5.39
N MET A 278 -11.59 -19.73 -6.07
CA MET A 278 -10.45 -19.78 -7.01
C MET A 278 -10.56 -18.76 -8.16
N ILE A 279 -11.77 -18.39 -8.59
CA ILE A 279 -11.93 -17.33 -9.60
C ILE A 279 -11.49 -15.95 -9.08
N GLY A 280 -11.36 -15.76 -7.77
CA GLY A 280 -10.82 -14.55 -7.15
C GLY A 280 -9.42 -14.18 -7.67
N PHE A 281 -8.62 -15.16 -8.10
CA PHE A 281 -7.31 -14.92 -8.73
C PHE A 281 -7.37 -14.12 -10.04
N LEU A 282 -8.54 -14.10 -10.71
CA LEU A 282 -8.73 -13.27 -11.89
C LEU A 282 -8.59 -11.79 -11.56
N ILE A 283 -8.91 -11.35 -10.34
CA ILE A 283 -8.83 -9.93 -9.96
C ILE A 283 -7.36 -9.44 -9.93
N PRO A 284 -6.44 -10.05 -9.16
CA PRO A 284 -5.01 -9.75 -9.25
C PRO A 284 -4.44 -9.90 -10.67
N LEU A 285 -4.89 -10.89 -11.43
CA LEU A 285 -4.45 -11.07 -12.83
C LEU A 285 -4.86 -9.90 -13.72
N LEU A 286 -6.09 -9.40 -13.57
CA LEU A 286 -6.56 -8.22 -14.28
C LEU A 286 -5.75 -6.98 -13.91
N PHE A 287 -5.40 -6.80 -12.63
CA PHE A 287 -4.49 -5.74 -12.21
C PHE A 287 -3.12 -5.90 -12.88
N PHE A 288 -2.54 -7.10 -12.83
CA PHE A 288 -1.28 -7.38 -13.49
C PHE A 288 -1.32 -6.98 -14.96
N ILE A 289 -2.33 -7.40 -15.73
CA ILE A 289 -2.46 -7.07 -17.16
C ILE A 289 -2.54 -5.54 -17.39
N ARG A 290 -3.09 -4.78 -16.45
CA ARG A 290 -3.30 -3.32 -16.56
C ARG A 290 -2.16 -2.47 -16.04
N ILE A 291 -1.14 -3.00 -15.39
CA ILE A 291 0.01 -2.21 -14.94
C ILE A 291 1.13 -2.20 -15.98
N ARG A 292 2.04 -1.23 -15.86
CA ARG A 292 3.32 -1.27 -16.57
C ARG A 292 4.15 -2.47 -16.11
N LYS A 293 4.93 -3.04 -17.03
CA LYS A 293 5.69 -4.29 -16.82
C LYS A 293 7.15 -4.10 -16.42
N ASP A 294 7.52 -2.89 -15.98
CA ASP A 294 8.83 -2.67 -15.40
C ASP A 294 8.89 -3.16 -13.95
N LEU A 295 10.10 -3.48 -13.50
CA LEU A 295 10.36 -4.07 -12.18
C LEU A 295 9.71 -3.25 -11.05
N SER A 296 9.73 -1.92 -11.11
CA SER A 296 9.18 -1.11 -10.01
C SER A 296 7.67 -1.26 -9.86
N HIS A 297 6.91 -1.27 -10.96
CA HIS A 297 5.46 -1.45 -10.93
C HIS A 297 5.08 -2.87 -10.51
N LEU A 298 5.86 -3.88 -10.93
CA LEU A 298 5.68 -5.26 -10.49
C LEU A 298 5.88 -5.40 -8.98
N LEU A 299 6.92 -4.77 -8.43
CA LEU A 299 7.20 -4.78 -7.00
C LEU A 299 6.15 -3.99 -6.20
N PHE A 300 5.66 -2.86 -6.71
CA PHE A 300 4.54 -2.15 -6.09
C PHE A 300 3.26 -3.00 -6.07
N LEU A 301 2.95 -3.70 -7.16
CA LEU A 301 1.82 -4.64 -7.17
C LEU A 301 2.03 -5.75 -6.15
N ALA A 302 3.23 -6.32 -6.05
CA ALA A 302 3.54 -7.36 -5.07
C ALA A 302 3.31 -6.87 -3.63
N VAL A 303 3.73 -5.65 -3.30
CA VAL A 303 3.46 -5.03 -1.99
C VAL A 303 1.94 -4.89 -1.78
N LEU A 304 1.21 -4.30 -2.73
CA LEU A 304 -0.25 -4.13 -2.62
C LEU A 304 -1.01 -5.47 -2.51
N MET A 305 -0.52 -6.54 -3.12
CA MET A 305 -1.14 -7.86 -3.00
C MET A 305 -0.83 -8.55 -1.67
N SER A 306 0.23 -8.12 -0.98
CA SER A 306 0.67 -8.66 0.32
C SER A 306 0.13 -7.88 1.53
N VAL A 307 -0.43 -6.67 1.35
CA VAL A 307 -0.93 -5.88 2.49
C VAL A 307 -2.17 -6.50 3.10
N LYS A 308 -2.33 -6.32 4.41
CA LYS A 308 -3.49 -6.75 5.20
C LYS A 308 -4.66 -5.78 5.09
N LEU A 309 -5.01 -5.39 3.86
CA LEU A 309 -6.18 -4.59 3.57
C LEU A 309 -7.18 -5.42 2.77
N SER A 310 -8.45 -5.15 2.96
CA SER A 310 -9.54 -5.65 2.15
C SER A 310 -9.78 -4.74 0.94
N TYR A 311 -10.45 -5.26 -0.08
CA TYR A 311 -10.93 -4.42 -1.20
C TYR A 311 -11.98 -3.39 -0.78
N ALA A 312 -12.53 -3.51 0.43
CA ALA A 312 -13.48 -2.57 0.99
C ALA A 312 -12.78 -1.39 1.68
N ASP A 313 -11.47 -1.45 1.91
CA ASP A 313 -10.74 -0.35 2.55
C ASP A 313 -10.47 0.77 1.53
N PRO A 314 -11.01 2.00 1.71
CA PRO A 314 -10.83 3.09 0.77
C PRO A 314 -9.36 3.40 0.49
N ILE A 315 -8.52 3.27 1.52
CA ILE A 315 -7.10 3.58 1.47
C ILE A 315 -6.33 2.70 0.48
N LEU A 316 -6.77 1.46 0.23
CA LEU A 316 -6.15 0.57 -0.76
C LEU A 316 -6.07 1.25 -2.14
N TYR A 317 -7.11 1.98 -2.50
CA TYR A 317 -7.23 2.63 -3.80
C TYR A 317 -6.31 3.84 -3.96
N VAL A 318 -5.76 4.38 -2.87
CA VAL A 318 -4.75 5.44 -2.93
C VAL A 318 -3.48 4.97 -3.62
N GLY A 319 -3.04 3.73 -3.39
CA GLY A 319 -1.91 3.14 -4.09
C GLY A 319 -2.31 2.42 -5.38
N LEU A 320 -3.45 1.71 -5.36
CA LEU A 320 -3.87 0.89 -6.49
C LEU A 320 -4.30 1.71 -7.71
N LEU A 321 -5.04 2.81 -7.54
CA LEU A 321 -5.47 3.64 -8.69
C LEU A 321 -4.27 4.22 -9.45
N PRO A 322 -3.32 4.94 -8.82
CA PRO A 322 -2.14 5.44 -9.53
C PRO A 322 -1.34 4.35 -10.25
N LEU A 323 -1.32 3.13 -9.72
CA LEU A 323 -0.63 1.98 -10.33
C LEU A 323 -1.34 1.49 -11.61
N LEU A 324 -2.68 1.42 -11.60
CA LEU A 324 -3.49 1.00 -12.74
C LEU A 324 -3.66 2.11 -13.79
N LEU A 325 -3.63 3.35 -13.35
CA LEU A 325 -3.71 4.50 -14.25
C LEU A 325 -2.37 4.65 -14.95
N HIS A 326 -2.35 4.28 -16.22
CA HIS A 326 -1.36 4.75 -17.17
C HIS A 326 -1.56 6.27 -17.33
N SER A 327 -1.07 7.06 -16.38
CA SER A 327 -1.33 8.49 -16.42
C SER A 327 -0.79 9.07 -17.74
N PRO A 328 -1.63 9.70 -18.57
CA PRO A 328 -1.19 10.32 -19.80
C PRO A 328 -0.29 11.51 -19.45
N ARG A 329 0.80 11.67 -20.19
CA ARG A 329 1.63 12.87 -20.14
C ARG A 329 0.73 14.09 -20.27
N ARG A 330 0.93 15.09 -19.42
CA ARG A 330 0.34 16.43 -19.58
C ARG A 330 0.57 16.85 -21.04
N ILE A 331 -0.50 16.96 -21.83
CA ILE A 331 -0.42 17.67 -23.11
C ILE A 331 -0.22 19.13 -22.69
N ASP A 332 0.99 19.63 -22.88
CA ASP A 332 1.31 21.02 -22.60
C ASP A 332 0.36 21.91 -23.41
N SER A 333 -0.56 22.59 -22.72
CA SER A 333 -1.43 23.62 -23.28
C SER A 333 -0.68 24.89 -23.70
N LYS A 334 0.65 24.83 -23.85
CA LYS A 334 1.50 25.93 -24.33
C LYS A 334 1.73 25.95 -25.85
N THR A 335 1.10 25.05 -26.62
CA THR A 335 1.11 25.12 -28.09
C THR A 335 -0.11 25.89 -28.64
N ARG A 336 -0.24 27.16 -28.25
CA ARG A 336 -0.98 28.16 -29.04
C ARG A 336 -0.31 29.53 -28.93
N LYS A 337 0.67 29.74 -29.81
CA LYS A 337 0.94 30.97 -30.56
C LYS A 337 2.08 30.68 -31.55
N PRO A 338 1.84 30.57 -32.87
CA PRO A 338 2.90 30.92 -33.80
C PRO A 338 3.07 32.43 -33.71
N ALA A 339 4.22 32.85 -33.22
CA ALA A 339 4.67 34.22 -33.36
C ALA A 339 4.68 34.58 -34.85
N SER A 340 4.02 35.67 -35.19
CA SER A 340 4.21 36.39 -36.45
C SER A 340 5.71 36.62 -36.67
N GLN A 341 6.23 36.08 -37.77
CA GLN A 341 7.59 36.30 -38.22
C GLN A 341 7.86 37.80 -38.42
N PRO A 342 9.02 38.34 -38.03
CA PRO A 342 9.47 39.61 -38.55
C PRO A 342 10.06 39.38 -39.95
N VAL A 343 9.43 39.99 -40.95
CA VAL A 343 10.01 40.17 -42.28
C VAL A 343 11.17 41.16 -42.14
N ASN A 344 12.40 40.71 -42.34
CA ASN A 344 13.53 41.56 -42.69
C ASN A 344 14.44 40.76 -43.62
N SER A 345 14.11 40.79 -44.92
CA SER A 345 14.96 40.33 -46.01
C SER A 345 15.89 41.46 -46.44
N LEU A 346 17.16 41.42 -46.05
CA LEU A 346 18.24 42.18 -46.67
C LEU A 346 19.55 41.40 -46.51
N ASP A 347 19.67 40.26 -47.19
CA ASP A 347 20.96 39.61 -47.45
C ASP A 347 21.30 39.78 -48.93
N GLY A 348 22.23 40.70 -49.17
CA GLY A 348 22.76 41.00 -50.48
C GLY A 348 23.92 41.98 -50.36
N ILE A 349 25.06 41.56 -49.82
CA ILE A 349 26.36 42.16 -50.11
C ILE A 349 27.43 41.07 -50.19
N GLN A 350 28.12 41.13 -51.33
CA GLN A 350 29.13 40.22 -51.83
C GLN A 350 30.44 40.31 -51.05
N LEU A 351 31.12 39.16 -50.91
CA LEU A 351 32.51 39.02 -50.51
C LEU A 351 33.43 39.71 -51.53
N ARG A 352 34.19 40.73 -51.12
CA ARG A 352 35.37 41.24 -51.85
C ARG A 352 36.64 40.95 -51.07
N HIS A 353 37.53 40.21 -51.72
CA HIS A 353 38.93 40.01 -51.36
C HIS A 353 39.67 41.34 -51.14
N ARG A 354 40.52 41.41 -50.11
CA ARG A 354 41.61 42.38 -49.99
C ARG A 354 42.96 41.66 -50.19
N PRO A 355 43.91 42.19 -50.99
CA PRO A 355 45.29 41.72 -51.01
C PRO A 355 46.13 42.36 -49.90
N TYR A 356 47.14 41.63 -49.43
CA TYR A 356 48.15 42.06 -48.46
C TYR A 356 49.14 43.09 -49.05
N PRO A 357 49.72 43.99 -48.25
CA PRO A 357 50.75 44.94 -48.71
C PRO A 357 52.16 44.30 -48.76
N PRO A 358 53.10 44.92 -49.51
CA PRO A 358 54.36 44.32 -49.93
C PRO A 358 55.46 44.37 -48.86
N GLN A 359 56.37 43.38 -48.89
CA GLN A 359 57.66 43.42 -48.21
C GLN A 359 58.71 44.09 -49.11
N GLN A 360 59.56 44.91 -48.49
CA GLN A 360 60.68 45.64 -49.09
C GLN A 360 61.86 44.73 -49.41
N SER A 361 62.49 44.95 -50.57
CA SER A 361 63.95 44.97 -50.78
C SER A 361 64.26 45.65 -52.11
#